data_AF-A0AAW4PT72-F1
#
_entry.id   AF-A0AAW4PT72-F1
#
_cell.length_a   1.000
_cell.length_b   1.000
_cell.length_c   1.000
_cell.angle_alpha   90.00
_cell.angle_beta   90.00
_cell.angle_gamma   90.00
#
_symmetry.space_group_name_H-M   'P 1'
#
loop_
_entity.id
_entity.type
_entity.pdbx_description
1 polymer ?
#
loop_
_entity_poly.entity_id
_entity_poly.type
_entity_poly.pdbx_seq_one_letter_code
_entity_poly.pdbx_strand_id
1 'polypeptide(L)'
;MPQTRECDYCGADIEPGTGTMLVRNDGTTIHFCSSKCENNADLGREARNLGWTESGYNASGEKQTTEESEADDEEAADAAPDLEAAEEEAEPDEADADDAEDTEDEDEEEAEEAEA
;
A
#
# COMPACT_ATOMS: atom_id res chain seq x y z
N MET A 1 12.31 -16.51 7.20
CA MET A 1 12.30 -15.17 6.57
C MET A 1 10.90 -14.61 6.67
N PRO A 2 10.74 -13.31 6.98
CA PRO A 2 9.43 -12.68 6.94
C PRO A 2 8.87 -12.70 5.52
N GLN A 3 7.57 -12.93 5.39
CA GLN A 3 6.87 -12.94 4.10
C GLN A 3 6.14 -11.61 3.96
N THR A 4 6.36 -10.90 2.86
CA THR A 4 5.53 -9.74 2.48
C THR A 4 4.25 -10.25 1.84
N ARG A 5 3.16 -9.50 1.98
CA ARG A 5 1.86 -9.80 1.38
C ARG A 5 1.25 -8.51 0.87
N GLU A 6 0.43 -8.58 -0.16
CA GLU A 6 -0.29 -7.43 -0.67
C GLU A 6 -1.60 -7.22 0.12
N CYS A 7 -2.00 -5.95 0.28
CA CYS A 7 -3.30 -5.57 0.80
C CYS A 7 -4.37 -5.75 -0.27
N ASP A 8 -5.30 -6.67 -0.02
CA ASP A 8 -6.42 -7.00 -0.91
C ASP A 8 -7.37 -5.81 -1.18
N TYR A 9 -7.22 -4.70 -0.43
CA TYR A 9 -8.00 -3.48 -0.61
C TYR A 9 -7.26 -2.41 -1.41
N CYS A 10 -6.15 -1.88 -0.91
CA CYS A 10 -5.49 -0.74 -1.55
C CYS A 10 -4.45 -1.14 -2.60
N GLY A 11 -3.98 -2.39 -2.60
CA GLY A 11 -2.90 -2.90 -3.46
C GLY A 11 -1.49 -2.76 -2.89
N ALA A 12 -1.34 -2.16 -1.70
CA ALA A 12 -0.02 -1.87 -1.14
C ALA A 12 0.56 -3.07 -0.37
N ASP A 13 1.88 -3.18 -0.31
CA ASP A 13 2.55 -4.17 0.54
C ASP A 13 2.23 -3.99 2.03
N ILE A 14 2.00 -5.11 2.71
CA ILE A 14 1.79 -5.22 4.14
C ILE A 14 3.13 -5.55 4.80
N GLU A 15 3.57 -4.65 5.68
CA GLU A 15 4.74 -4.87 6.54
C GLU A 15 4.56 -6.16 7.38
N PRO A 16 5.51 -7.10 7.35
CA PRO A 16 5.40 -8.35 8.10
C PRO A 16 5.12 -8.13 9.60
N GLY A 17 4.06 -8.77 10.10
CA GLY A 17 3.62 -8.61 11.49
C GLY A 17 2.66 -7.43 11.72
N THR A 18 2.27 -6.72 10.67
CA THR A 18 1.29 -5.62 10.69
C THR A 18 0.02 -6.02 9.93
N GLY A 19 -1.04 -5.22 10.10
CA GLY A 19 -2.30 -5.39 9.39
C GLY A 19 -3.28 -6.35 10.07
N THR A 20 -4.44 -6.51 9.45
CA THR A 20 -5.54 -7.34 9.95
C THR A 20 -6.03 -8.29 8.87
N MET A 21 -6.42 -9.51 9.26
CA MET A 21 -7.04 -10.49 8.38
C MET A 21 -8.54 -10.61 8.69
N LEU A 22 -9.39 -10.23 7.74
CA LEU A 22 -10.84 -10.43 7.82
C LEU A 22 -11.23 -11.72 7.11
N VAL A 23 -11.88 -12.63 7.82
CA VAL A 23 -12.45 -13.86 7.25
C VAL A 23 -13.96 -13.69 7.14
N ARG A 24 -14.49 -13.77 5.92
CA ARG A 24 -15.93 -13.69 5.66
C ARG A 24 -16.63 -15.03 5.93
N ASN A 25 -17.95 -15.02 6.04
CA ASN A 25 -18.76 -16.23 6.30
C ASN A 25 -18.65 -17.29 5.19
N ASP A 26 -18.36 -16.88 3.95
CA ASP A 26 -18.10 -17.76 2.81
C ASP A 26 -16.69 -18.37 2.80
N GLY A 27 -15.83 -17.97 3.75
CA GLY A 27 -14.45 -18.42 3.86
C GLY A 27 -13.43 -17.59 3.07
N THR A 28 -13.88 -16.54 2.36
CA THR A 28 -12.96 -15.59 1.71
C THR A 28 -12.18 -14.80 2.76
N THR A 29 -10.86 -14.80 2.60
CA THR A 29 -9.93 -14.05 3.46
C THR A 29 -9.51 -12.76 2.76
N ILE A 30 -9.53 -11.65 3.49
CA ILE A 30 -9.11 -10.33 3.02
C ILE A 30 -8.08 -9.79 4.01
N HIS A 31 -6.92 -9.41 3.51
CA HIS A 31 -5.84 -8.80 4.26
C HIS A 31 -5.87 -7.29 4.08
N PHE A 32 -5.83 -6.57 5.20
CA PHE A 32 -5.76 -5.13 5.24
C PHE A 32 -4.44 -4.68 5.82
N CYS A 33 -3.76 -3.72 5.17
CA CYS A 33 -2.54 -3.12 5.70
C CYS A 33 -2.80 -2.22 6.93
N SER A 34 -3.99 -1.62 7.04
CA SER A 34 -4.33 -0.67 8.10
C SER A 34 -5.85 -0.52 8.29
N SER A 35 -6.24 0.06 9.42
CA SER A 35 -7.65 0.35 9.73
C SER A 35 -8.29 1.35 8.79
N LYS A 36 -7.51 2.15 8.05
CA LYS A 36 -8.07 3.00 6.98
C LYS A 36 -8.74 2.15 5.89
N CYS A 37 -8.11 1.04 5.52
CA CYS A 37 -8.64 0.13 4.50
C CYS A 37 -9.85 -0.65 5.03
N GLU A 38 -9.79 -1.13 6.28
CA GLU A 38 -10.90 -1.79 6.97
C GLU A 38 -12.14 -0.88 7.00
N ASN A 39 -12.00 0.34 7.53
CA ASN A 39 -13.10 1.28 7.65
C ASN A 39 -13.70 1.68 6.28
N ASN A 40 -12.89 1.84 5.24
CA ASN A 40 -13.44 2.14 3.91
C ASN A 40 -14.18 0.93 3.31
N ALA A 41 -13.72 -0.29 3.56
CA ALA A 41 -14.43 -1.51 3.19
C ALA A 41 -15.78 -1.64 3.93
N ASP A 42 -15.80 -1.33 5.23
CA ASP A 42 -17.03 -1.34 6.05
C ASP A 42 -18.03 -0.26 5.62
N LEU A 43 -17.53 0.89 5.15
CA LEU A 43 -18.35 1.93 4.54
C LEU A 43 -18.88 1.56 3.14
N GLY A 44 -18.55 0.37 2.62
CA GLY A 44 -18.97 -0.10 1.30
C GLY A 44 -18.31 0.65 0.15
N ARG A 45 -17.16 1.30 0.38
CA ARG A 45 -16.40 1.96 -0.68
C ARG A 45 -15.50 0.94 -1.36
N GLU A 46 -15.66 0.81 -2.67
CA GLU A 46 -14.79 -0.05 -3.47
C GLU A 46 -13.47 0.67 -3.77
N ALA A 47 -12.34 -0.02 -3.57
CA ALA A 47 -11.01 0.55 -3.79
C ALA A 47 -10.83 1.11 -5.21
N ARG A 48 -11.38 0.43 -6.22
CA ARG A 48 -11.34 0.86 -7.63
C ARG A 48 -11.92 2.26 -7.89
N ASN A 49 -12.80 2.75 -7.01
CA ASN A 49 -13.41 4.08 -7.14
C ASN A 49 -12.64 5.17 -6.36
N LEU A 50 -11.58 4.79 -5.63
CA LEU A 50 -10.78 5.66 -4.79
C LEU A 50 -9.43 5.93 -5.46
N GLY A 51 -9.22 7.15 -5.96
CA GLY A 51 -7.99 7.51 -6.67
C GLY A 51 -6.69 7.48 -5.84
N TRP A 52 -6.77 7.34 -4.52
CA TRP A 52 -5.58 7.18 -3.66
C TRP A 52 -5.12 5.72 -3.52
N THR A 53 -5.96 4.75 -3.91
CA THR A 53 -5.57 3.34 -3.92
C THR A 53 -4.90 3.02 -5.24
N GLU A 54 -3.96 2.08 -5.26
CA GLU A 54 -3.30 1.65 -6.50
C GLU A 54 -4.33 1.04 -7.45
N SER A 55 -5.25 0.24 -6.90
CA SER A 55 -6.40 -0.29 -7.63
C SER A 55 -7.25 0.78 -8.32
N GLY A 56 -7.50 1.92 -7.68
CA GLY A 56 -8.27 3.03 -8.24
C GLY A 56 -7.47 3.91 -9.19
N TYR A 57 -6.18 4.11 -8.92
CA TYR A 57 -5.27 4.81 -9.82
C TYR A 57 -5.20 4.09 -11.18
N ASN A 58 -4.95 2.77 -11.15
CA ASN A 58 -4.88 1.93 -12.35
C ASN A 58 -6.22 1.88 -13.11
N ALA A 59 -7.34 1.74 -12.39
CA ALA A 59 -8.67 1.72 -13.01
C ALA A 59 -9.04 3.06 -13.71
N SER A 60 -8.49 4.18 -13.24
CA SER A 60 -8.72 5.49 -13.85
C SER A 60 -7.80 5.79 -15.03
N GLY A 61 -6.64 5.13 -15.12
CA GLY A 61 -5.61 5.35 -16.14
C GLY A 61 -5.85 4.60 -17.46
N GLU A 62 -6.61 3.50 -17.44
CA GLU A 62 -6.72 2.58 -18.58
C GLU A 62 -8.13 2.54 -19.17
N LYS A 63 -8.38 3.42 -20.15
CA LYS A 63 -9.37 3.17 -21.19
C LYS A 63 -8.76 2.23 -22.22
N GLN A 64 -8.71 0.93 -21.95
CA GLN A 64 -8.25 -0.02 -22.97
C GLN A 64 -9.32 -0.34 -24.01
N THR A 65 -8.87 -0.20 -25.24
CA THR A 65 -9.52 -0.33 -26.53
C THR A 65 -10.09 -1.74 -26.75
N THR A 66 -11.35 -1.82 -27.19
CA THR A 66 -11.92 -3.04 -27.77
C THR A 66 -11.64 -3.01 -29.26
N GLU A 67 -10.48 -3.48 -29.67
CA GLU A 67 -10.18 -3.77 -31.07
C GLU A 67 -10.11 -5.29 -31.27
N GLU A 68 -11.23 -5.78 -31.82
CA GLU A 68 -11.37 -6.89 -32.75
C GLU A 68 -10.03 -7.45 -33.30
N SER A 69 -9.75 -8.72 -33.03
CA SER A 69 -8.79 -9.50 -33.82
C SER A 69 -9.18 -10.97 -33.88
N GLU A 70 -10.10 -11.26 -34.80
CA GLU A 70 -10.11 -12.52 -35.53
C GLU A 70 -9.19 -12.35 -36.75
N ALA A 71 -7.93 -12.82 -36.68
CA ALA A 71 -7.09 -13.11 -37.86
C ALA A 71 -5.77 -13.82 -37.47
N ASP A 72 -5.78 -15.13 -37.69
CA ASP A 72 -4.76 -16.02 -38.29
C ASP A 72 -3.31 -15.53 -38.58
N ASP A 73 -2.40 -16.47 -38.35
CA ASP A 73 -1.15 -16.79 -39.10
C ASP A 73 0.23 -16.42 -38.49
N GLU A 74 1.08 -17.45 -38.52
CA GLU A 74 2.44 -17.55 -37.98
C GLU A 74 3.49 -16.91 -38.92
N GLU A 75 4.51 -16.21 -38.39
CA GLU A 75 5.95 -16.54 -38.54
C GLU A 75 6.87 -15.36 -38.15
N ALA A 76 7.92 -15.72 -37.39
CA ALA A 76 9.31 -15.25 -37.41
C ALA A 76 9.67 -13.79 -37.76
N ALA A 77 10.41 -13.14 -36.88
CA ALA A 77 11.86 -12.92 -37.09
C ALA A 77 12.52 -12.14 -35.94
N ASP A 78 13.74 -12.60 -35.67
CA ASP A 78 14.80 -12.12 -34.80
C ASP A 78 15.18 -10.64 -35.02
N ALA A 79 15.25 -9.85 -33.95
CA ALA A 79 15.98 -8.58 -33.92
C ALA A 79 16.35 -8.21 -32.48
N ALA A 80 17.59 -8.52 -32.09
CA ALA A 80 18.22 -7.92 -30.93
C ALA A 80 18.52 -6.43 -31.18
N PRO A 81 18.32 -5.54 -30.20
CA PRO A 81 19.10 -4.32 -30.11
C PRO A 81 20.02 -4.32 -28.88
N ASP A 82 21.31 -4.31 -29.20
CA ASP A 82 22.44 -3.85 -28.39
C ASP A 82 22.34 -2.32 -28.22
N LEU A 83 22.38 -1.79 -26.99
CA LEU A 83 22.72 -0.39 -26.70
C LEU A 83 23.36 -0.27 -25.30
N GLU A 84 24.69 -0.17 -25.30
CA GLU A 84 25.47 0.42 -24.21
C GLU A 84 25.39 1.97 -24.22
N ALA A 85 25.71 2.56 -23.06
CA ALA A 85 26.05 3.96 -22.75
C ALA A 85 24.94 4.90 -22.26
N ALA A 86 24.93 5.17 -20.95
CA ALA A 86 25.11 6.52 -20.38
C ALA A 86 25.12 6.47 -18.84
N GLU A 87 26.34 6.60 -18.32
CA GLU A 87 26.81 7.06 -17.02
C GLU A 87 26.14 8.34 -16.43
N GLU A 88 26.10 8.35 -15.08
CA GLU A 88 25.98 9.48 -14.10
C GLU A 88 24.70 10.35 -14.19
N GLU A 89 23.99 10.69 -13.10
CA GLU A 89 24.42 11.60 -12.04
C GLU A 89 23.71 11.25 -10.71
N ALA A 90 24.45 11.40 -9.62
CA ALA A 90 24.00 11.27 -8.24
C ALA A 90 23.30 12.56 -7.78
N GLU A 91 22.22 12.44 -6.99
CA GLU A 91 21.60 13.55 -6.27
C GLU A 91 21.35 13.14 -4.80
N PRO A 92 21.35 14.11 -3.86
CA PRO A 92 21.92 13.95 -2.52
C PRO A 92 20.99 13.40 -1.43
N ASP A 93 21.67 12.90 -0.39
CA ASP A 93 21.19 12.46 0.93
C ASP A 93 20.60 13.65 1.71
N GLU A 94 19.27 13.72 1.79
CA GLU A 94 18.57 14.59 2.74
C GLU A 94 18.37 13.78 4.03
N ALA A 95 19.26 14.02 4.99
CA ALA A 95 19.13 13.58 6.36
C ALA A 95 17.99 14.34 7.05
N ASP A 96 16.81 13.71 7.16
CA ASP A 96 15.77 14.13 8.08
C ASP A 96 15.99 13.40 9.42
N ALA A 97 16.55 14.14 10.36
CA ALA A 97 16.70 13.73 11.75
C ALA A 97 15.72 14.56 12.57
N ASP A 98 14.53 14.01 12.85
CA ASP A 98 13.69 14.47 13.95
C ASP A 98 12.77 13.33 14.40
N ASP A 99 12.93 12.95 15.68
CA ASP A 99 11.87 12.65 16.65
C ASP A 99 12.45 11.71 17.71
N ALA A 100 13.23 12.30 18.62
CA ALA A 100 13.56 11.66 19.88
C ALA A 100 12.56 12.15 20.92
N GLU A 101 11.61 11.27 21.21
CA GLU A 101 10.83 11.20 22.44
C GLU A 101 11.63 11.57 23.71
N ASP A 102 11.13 12.54 24.49
CA ASP A 102 11.49 12.68 25.90
C ASP A 102 10.22 12.96 26.70
N THR A 103 9.66 11.86 27.21
CA THR A 103 8.60 11.82 28.21
C THR A 103 9.24 11.97 29.59
N GLU A 104 9.15 13.15 30.19
CA GLU A 104 9.40 13.32 31.62
C GLU A 104 8.07 13.20 32.37
N ASP A 105 7.93 12.03 32.97
CA ASP A 105 6.98 11.61 33.98
C ASP A 105 7.26 12.39 35.28
N GLU A 106 6.34 13.28 35.68
CA GLU A 106 6.29 13.85 37.02
C GLU A 106 4.95 13.45 37.67
N ASP A 107 4.89 12.19 38.11
CA ASP A 107 3.97 11.71 39.13
C ASP A 107 4.66 11.91 40.48
N GLU A 108 4.19 12.83 41.32
CA GLU A 108 4.39 12.74 42.78
C GLU A 108 3.31 13.56 43.54
N GLU A 109 2.47 12.79 44.23
CA GLU A 109 1.87 13.06 45.55
C GLU A 109 0.58 13.90 45.64
N GLU A 110 -0.57 13.22 45.47
CA GLU A 110 -1.78 13.54 46.24
C GLU A 110 -1.55 13.25 47.73
N ALA A 111 -1.57 14.29 48.55
CA ALA A 111 -1.69 14.21 50.00
C ALA A 111 -2.64 15.32 50.51
N GLU A 112 -3.87 14.89 50.80
CA GLU A 112 -4.74 15.29 51.93
C GLU A 112 -4.91 16.76 52.36
N GLU A 113 -6.14 17.29 52.21
CA GLU A 113 -6.92 17.98 53.29
C GLU A 113 -8.42 17.88 52.92
N ALA A 114 -9.21 16.99 53.53
CA ALA A 114 -9.90 17.14 54.82
C ALA A 114 -11.19 17.97 54.77
N GLU A 115 -12.26 17.32 55.22
CA GLU A 115 -13.63 17.81 55.35
C GLU A 115 -13.73 19.11 56.17
N ALA A 116 -14.47 20.10 55.65
CA ALA A 116 -15.08 21.20 56.41
C ALA A 116 -16.31 21.77 55.69
#